data_AF-A0A7X0RT87-F1
#
_entry.id   AF-A0A7X0RT87-F1
#
_cell.length_a   1.000
_cell.length_b   1.000
_cell.length_c   1.000
_cell.angle_alpha   90.00
_cell.angle_beta   90.00
_cell.angle_gamma   90.00
#
_symmetry.space_group_name_H-M   'P 1'
#
loop_
_entity.id
_entity.type
_entity.pdbx_description
1 polymer ?
#
loop_
_entity_poly.entity_id
_entity_poly.type
_entity_poly.pdbx_seq_one_letter_code
_entity_poly.pdbx_strand_id
1 'polypeptide(L)'
;MKLSRNQKPLYLQIMNILKDRILHGVYPVGTNIPSEPQLEQEFQVSKITVRNAIKELTREGYLETGSGKGTKVIRNTSSSKLSKLKRFTEVLVEEGHRIRKQLLRVEVVDNEAETEAYRLFGERCLRIERVYHLNEAPYIHYTHYLTIGVAGMDLTDLSAQSLYGLLEEQDVTLAKYRDEFSVEAAPAPVRAALRVDEGACLLKRTRYSYDAEGALVELSQGYYHTEMHKYVVNYDV
;
A
#
# COMPACT_ATOMS: atom_id res chain seq x y z
N MET A 1 -7.02 -13.41 9.34
CA MET A 1 -6.24 -12.32 9.98
C MET A 1 -6.74 -12.19 11.42
N LYS A 2 -5.86 -12.11 12.43
CA LYS A 2 -6.27 -12.05 13.85
C LYS A 2 -6.24 -10.61 14.35
N LEU A 3 -7.36 -10.13 14.88
CA LEU A 3 -7.41 -8.83 15.57
C LEU A 3 -6.67 -8.94 16.91
N SER A 4 -5.86 -7.93 17.25
CA SER A 4 -5.08 -7.90 18.50
C SER A 4 -5.64 -6.87 19.47
N ARG A 5 -6.09 -7.29 20.65
CA ARG A 5 -6.62 -6.36 21.66
C ARG A 5 -5.54 -5.49 22.34
N ASN A 6 -4.26 -5.88 22.24
CA ASN A 6 -3.17 -5.28 23.03
C ASN A 6 -2.34 -4.21 22.29
N GLN A 7 -2.55 -4.01 20.99
CA GLN A 7 -1.71 -3.10 20.19
C GLN A 7 -2.44 -1.84 19.73
N LYS A 8 -3.70 -1.94 19.30
CA LYS A 8 -4.52 -0.79 18.84
C LYS A 8 -6.01 -1.01 19.14
N PRO A 9 -6.82 0.05 19.29
CA PRO A 9 -8.27 -0.08 19.36
C PRO A 9 -8.85 -0.92 18.21
N LEU A 10 -9.71 -1.89 18.53
CA LEU A 10 -10.26 -2.84 17.55
C LEU A 10 -10.96 -2.15 16.38
N TYR A 11 -11.62 -1.00 16.63
CA TYR A 11 -12.30 -0.26 15.57
C TYR A 11 -11.31 0.32 14.55
N LEU A 12 -10.10 0.74 14.97
CA LEU A 12 -9.07 1.23 14.05
C LEU A 12 -8.50 0.11 13.19
N GLN A 13 -8.31 -1.08 13.76
CA GLN A 13 -7.89 -2.25 12.99
C GLN A 13 -8.93 -2.62 11.93
N ILE A 14 -10.21 -2.65 12.30
CA ILE A 14 -11.30 -2.92 11.35
C ILE A 14 -11.40 -1.82 10.30
N MET A 15 -11.28 -0.56 10.70
CA MET A 15 -11.24 0.60 9.80
C MET A 15 -10.13 0.43 8.77
N ASN A 16 -8.90 0.13 9.20
CA ASN A 16 -7.75 -0.07 8.31
C ASN A 16 -7.95 -1.26 7.37
N ILE A 17 -8.51 -2.38 7.85
CA ILE A 17 -8.82 -3.55 7.02
C ILE A 17 -9.88 -3.21 5.97
N LEU A 18 -10.97 -2.55 6.36
CA LEU A 18 -12.03 -2.14 5.44
C LEU A 18 -11.54 -1.10 4.44
N LYS A 19 -10.72 -0.13 4.88
CA LYS A 19 -10.04 0.84 4.02
C LYS A 19 -9.18 0.12 2.98
N ASP A 20 -8.35 -0.83 3.40
CA ASP A 20 -7.52 -1.60 2.49
C ASP A 20 -8.38 -2.37 1.47
N ARG A 21 -9.47 -3.01 1.89
CA ARG A 21 -10.41 -3.69 0.97
C ARG A 21 -11.04 -2.75 -0.06
N ILE A 22 -11.43 -1.54 0.36
CA ILE A 22 -11.96 -0.51 -0.53
C ILE A 22 -10.88 -0.08 -1.54
N LEU A 23 -9.67 0.20 -1.08
CA LEU A 23 -8.54 0.63 -1.91
C LEU A 23 -8.08 -0.44 -2.91
N HIS A 24 -8.27 -1.72 -2.63
CA HIS A 24 -7.92 -2.84 -3.52
C HIS A 24 -9.09 -3.34 -4.38
N GLY A 25 -10.24 -2.65 -4.36
CA GLY A 25 -11.39 -3.01 -5.19
C GLY A 25 -12.16 -4.25 -4.72
N VAL A 26 -11.89 -4.76 -3.51
CA VAL A 26 -12.71 -5.83 -2.92
C VAL A 26 -14.15 -5.35 -2.76
N TYR A 27 -14.31 -4.06 -2.41
CA TYR A 27 -15.59 -3.36 -2.43
C TYR A 27 -15.53 -2.22 -3.45
N PRO A 28 -16.01 -2.43 -4.69
CA PRO A 28 -15.95 -1.42 -5.74
C PRO A 28 -16.73 -0.15 -5.39
N VAL A 29 -16.29 1.00 -5.91
CA VAL A 29 -17.05 2.26 -5.80
C VAL A 29 -18.45 2.06 -6.40
N GLY A 30 -19.47 2.57 -5.71
CA GLY A 30 -20.85 2.38 -6.10
C GLY A 30 -21.53 1.16 -5.46
N THR A 31 -20.77 0.25 -4.84
CA THR A 31 -21.31 -0.95 -4.18
C THR A 31 -21.41 -0.78 -2.66
N ASN A 32 -22.14 -1.68 -2.01
CA ASN A 32 -22.24 -1.72 -0.56
C ASN A 32 -21.16 -2.63 0.04
N ILE A 33 -20.55 -2.19 1.15
CA ILE A 33 -19.78 -3.09 2.01
C ILE A 33 -20.73 -4.07 2.72
N PRO A 34 -20.22 -5.18 3.32
CA PRO A 34 -21.05 -6.05 4.14
C PRO A 34 -21.76 -5.28 5.25
N SER A 35 -22.96 -5.73 5.61
CA SER A 35 -23.78 -5.12 6.65
C SER A 35 -23.12 -5.19 8.03
N GLU A 36 -23.52 -4.32 8.96
CA GLU A 36 -22.98 -4.33 10.34
C GLU A 36 -23.00 -5.75 10.95
N PRO A 37 -24.09 -6.53 10.90
CA PRO A 37 -24.13 -7.88 11.46
C PRO A 37 -23.16 -8.87 10.77
N GLN A 38 -22.95 -8.72 9.46
CA GLN A 38 -21.99 -9.56 8.73
C GLN A 38 -20.56 -9.26 9.15
N LEU A 39 -20.22 -7.97 9.33
CA LEU A 39 -18.91 -7.55 9.81
C LEU A 39 -18.70 -7.93 11.29
N GLU A 40 -19.75 -7.88 12.12
CA GLU A 40 -19.70 -8.37 13.50
C GLU A 40 -19.33 -9.85 13.54
N GLN A 41 -19.96 -10.68 12.70
CA GLN A 41 -19.63 -12.10 12.59
C GLN A 41 -18.23 -12.34 12.02
N GLU A 42 -17.86 -11.61 10.97
CA GLU A 42 -16.57 -11.76 10.31
C GLU A 42 -15.40 -11.46 11.25
N PHE A 43 -15.51 -10.36 11.98
CA PHE A 43 -14.45 -9.86 12.86
C PHE A 43 -14.58 -10.36 14.31
N GLN A 44 -15.70 -10.99 14.68
CA GLN A 44 -16.00 -11.43 16.05
C GLN A 44 -15.87 -10.29 17.07
N VAL A 45 -16.46 -9.14 16.74
CA VAL A 45 -16.45 -7.93 17.58
C VAL A 45 -17.85 -7.41 17.86
N SER A 46 -17.97 -6.47 18.79
CA SER A 46 -19.26 -5.83 19.08
C SER A 46 -19.73 -4.93 17.93
N LYS A 47 -21.04 -4.79 17.79
CA LYS A 47 -21.69 -3.80 16.93
C LYS A 47 -21.11 -2.39 17.05
N ILE A 48 -20.84 -1.93 18.27
CA ILE A 48 -20.30 -0.57 18.51
C ILE A 48 -18.91 -0.43 17.87
N THR A 49 -18.08 -1.48 17.93
CA THR A 49 -16.76 -1.50 17.30
C THR A 49 -16.85 -1.38 15.77
N VAL A 50 -17.75 -2.13 15.15
CA VAL A 50 -18.00 -2.05 13.69
C VAL A 50 -18.52 -0.66 13.31
N ARG A 51 -19.50 -0.13 14.06
CA ARG A 51 -20.07 1.19 13.80
C ARG A 51 -19.04 2.31 13.91
N ASN A 52 -18.14 2.22 14.89
CA ASN A 52 -17.05 3.18 15.02
C ASN A 52 -16.11 3.11 13.81
N ALA A 53 -15.74 1.91 13.35
CA ALA A 53 -14.91 1.76 12.15
C ALA A 53 -15.58 2.35 10.89
N ILE A 54 -16.87 2.07 10.68
CA ILE A 54 -17.65 2.62 9.56
C ILE A 54 -17.75 4.15 9.67
N LYS A 55 -18.02 4.68 10.86
CA LYS A 55 -18.16 6.12 11.10
C LYS A 55 -16.87 6.86 10.75
N GLU A 56 -15.71 6.30 11.10
CA GLU A 56 -14.42 6.90 10.75
C GLU A 56 -14.18 6.86 9.24
N LEU A 57 -14.51 5.76 8.56
CA LEU A 57 -14.44 5.68 7.09
C LEU A 57 -15.40 6.64 6.37
N THR A 58 -16.56 6.90 6.95
CA THR A 58 -17.49 7.94 6.47
C THR A 58 -16.91 9.33 6.70
N ARG A 59 -16.29 9.57 7.85
CA ARG A 59 -15.60 10.84 8.15
C ARG A 59 -14.42 11.09 7.21
N GLU A 60 -13.68 10.05 6.86
CA GLU A 60 -12.59 10.11 5.87
C GLU A 60 -13.08 10.19 4.41
N GLY A 61 -14.39 10.05 4.18
CA GLY A 61 -15.01 10.21 2.87
C GLY A 61 -14.93 8.98 1.95
N TYR A 62 -14.62 7.78 2.47
CA TYR A 62 -14.65 6.53 1.70
C TYR A 62 -16.05 5.94 1.58
N LEU A 63 -16.87 6.11 2.63
CA LEU A 63 -18.19 5.49 2.75
C LEU A 63 -19.29 6.53 2.94
N GLU A 64 -20.47 6.24 2.40
CA GLU A 64 -21.71 6.95 2.70
C GLU A 64 -22.73 5.98 3.31
N THR A 65 -23.27 6.33 4.47
CA THR A 65 -24.31 5.55 5.14
C THR A 65 -25.69 6.09 4.79
N GLY A 66 -26.57 5.24 4.24
CA GLY A 66 -27.96 5.59 3.95
C GLY A 66 -28.94 4.80 4.81
N SER A 67 -29.91 5.49 5.43
CA SER A 67 -30.97 4.82 6.20
C SER A 67 -31.71 3.81 5.32
N GLY A 68 -31.70 2.53 5.70
CA GLY A 68 -32.32 1.43 4.96
C GLY A 68 -31.66 1.03 3.64
N LYS A 69 -30.55 1.68 3.23
CA LYS A 69 -29.87 1.44 1.94
C LYS A 69 -28.51 0.76 2.06
N GLY A 70 -28.04 0.58 3.29
CA GLY A 70 -26.71 0.04 3.60
C GLY A 70 -25.62 1.12 3.61
N THR A 71 -24.37 0.66 3.58
CA THR A 71 -23.18 1.51 3.61
C THR A 71 -22.45 1.38 2.28
N LYS A 72 -22.47 2.45 1.49
CA LYS A 72 -22.00 2.48 0.11
C LYS A 72 -20.58 3.02 0.03
N VAL A 73 -19.74 2.41 -0.80
CA VAL A 73 -18.42 2.93 -1.16
C VAL A 73 -18.59 4.10 -2.13
N ILE A 74 -18.18 5.30 -1.73
CA ILE A 74 -18.26 6.52 -2.55
C ILE A 74 -16.90 6.96 -3.10
N ARG A 75 -15.82 6.47 -2.51
CA ARG A 75 -14.46 6.78 -2.90
C ARG A 75 -13.55 5.62 -2.54
N ASN A 76 -12.59 5.34 -3.42
CA ASN A 76 -11.54 4.34 -3.23
C ASN A 76 -10.13 4.93 -3.40
N THR A 77 -9.99 6.25 -3.24
CA THR A 77 -8.72 6.97 -3.34
C THR A 77 -8.36 7.63 -2.02
N SER A 78 -7.08 7.65 -1.66
CA SER A 78 -6.63 8.27 -0.41
C SER A 78 -6.78 9.79 -0.40
N SER A 79 -7.13 10.37 0.75
CA SER A 79 -7.19 11.82 1.00
C SER A 79 -5.84 12.42 1.42
N SER A 80 -4.81 11.59 1.67
CA SER A 80 -3.46 12.11 1.88
C SER A 80 -2.99 12.87 0.63
N LYS A 81 -2.17 13.92 0.81
CA LYS A 81 -1.68 14.84 -0.24
C LYS A 81 -0.96 14.16 -1.43
N LEU A 82 -0.87 12.83 -1.43
CA LEU A 82 -0.72 11.97 -2.62
C LEU A 82 -1.87 12.10 -3.66
N SER A 83 -2.95 12.81 -3.35
CA SER A 83 -4.17 12.93 -4.17
C SER A 83 -4.01 13.46 -5.60
N LYS A 84 -2.85 14.01 -5.99
CA LYS A 84 -2.60 14.49 -7.37
C LYS A 84 -1.89 13.48 -8.26
N LEU A 85 -1.40 12.39 -7.70
CA LEU A 85 -0.79 11.31 -8.45
C LEU A 85 -1.65 10.07 -8.16
N LYS A 86 -2.76 9.91 -8.90
CA LYS A 86 -3.61 8.71 -8.85
C LYS A 86 -2.70 7.50 -8.66
N ARG A 87 -2.86 6.75 -7.57
CA ARG A 87 -1.98 5.61 -7.33
C ARG A 87 -2.20 4.70 -8.53
N PHE A 88 -1.14 4.32 -9.22
CA PHE A 88 -1.24 3.46 -10.41
C PHE A 88 -2.13 2.21 -10.15
N THR A 89 -2.16 1.70 -8.91
CA THR A 89 -3.06 0.63 -8.46
C THR A 89 -4.54 1.01 -8.42
N GLU A 90 -4.89 2.27 -8.15
CA GLU A 90 -6.27 2.78 -8.17
C GLU A 90 -6.83 2.77 -9.60
N VAL A 91 -6.02 3.17 -10.60
CA VAL A 91 -6.42 3.11 -12.02
C VAL A 91 -6.78 1.68 -12.43
N LEU A 92 -5.94 0.71 -12.06
CA LEU A 92 -6.21 -0.71 -12.34
C LEU A 92 -7.50 -1.21 -11.71
N VAL A 93 -7.79 -0.77 -10.48
CA VAL A 93 -9.04 -1.13 -9.79
C VAL A 93 -10.24 -0.46 -10.46
N GLU A 94 -10.14 0.81 -10.87
CA GLU A 94 -11.16 1.53 -11.64
C GLU A 94 -11.45 0.83 -12.99
N GLU A 95 -10.43 0.27 -13.62
CA GLU A 95 -10.51 -0.53 -14.86
C GLU A 95 -11.05 -1.96 -14.63
N GLY A 96 -11.38 -2.32 -13.39
CA GLY A 96 -12.00 -3.61 -13.04
C GLY A 96 -11.02 -4.73 -12.73
N HIS A 97 -9.72 -4.44 -12.65
CA HIS A 97 -8.72 -5.43 -12.26
C HIS A 97 -8.69 -5.68 -10.75
N ARG A 98 -8.38 -6.93 -10.37
CA ARG A 98 -8.14 -7.32 -8.98
C ARG A 98 -6.66 -7.25 -8.66
N ILE A 99 -6.31 -6.48 -7.64
CA ILE A 99 -4.94 -6.34 -7.15
C ILE A 99 -4.78 -7.04 -5.81
N ARG A 100 -3.86 -7.99 -5.75
CA ARG A 100 -3.49 -8.66 -4.50
C ARG A 100 -2.02 -8.42 -4.16
N LYS A 101 -1.76 -7.97 -2.95
CA LYS A 101 -0.41 -7.78 -2.41
C LYS A 101 0.06 -9.07 -1.74
N GLN A 102 1.31 -9.44 -2.00
CA GLN A 102 2.02 -10.50 -1.31
C GLN A 102 3.33 -9.96 -0.76
N LEU A 103 3.53 -10.07 0.55
CA LEU A 103 4.80 -9.79 1.19
C LEU A 103 5.77 -10.95 0.90
N LEU A 104 6.96 -10.64 0.38
CA LEU A 104 8.02 -11.62 0.15
C LEU A 104 9.02 -11.64 1.30
N ARG A 105 9.49 -10.45 1.70
CA ARG A 105 10.56 -10.32 2.69
C ARG A 105 10.44 -9.00 3.44
N VAL A 106 10.80 -9.03 4.72
CA VAL A 106 11.04 -7.85 5.55
C VAL A 106 12.27 -8.13 6.37
N GLU A 107 13.24 -7.23 6.32
CA GLU A 107 14.48 -7.38 7.09
C GLU A 107 15.16 -6.03 7.30
N VAL A 108 15.98 -5.96 8.34
CA VAL A 108 16.95 -4.90 8.49
C VAL A 108 18.21 -5.32 7.74
N VAL A 109 18.71 -4.46 6.87
CA VAL A 109 19.96 -4.68 6.12
C VAL A 109 21.02 -3.70 6.59
N ASP A 110 22.25 -4.21 6.73
CA ASP A 110 23.44 -3.39 6.91
C ASP A 110 23.88 -2.88 5.52
N ASN A 111 24.12 -1.58 5.42
CA ASN A 111 24.59 -0.94 4.21
C ASN A 111 26.11 -0.79 4.30
N GLU A 112 26.82 -1.27 3.27
CA GLU A 112 28.26 -1.08 3.17
C GLU A 112 28.59 0.41 3.00
N ALA A 113 29.62 0.88 3.70
CA ALA A 113 30.15 2.23 3.53
C ALA A 113 30.44 2.48 2.04
N GLU A 114 30.20 3.71 1.58
CA GLU A 114 30.34 4.15 0.17
C GLU A 114 29.22 3.72 -0.81
N THR A 115 28.32 2.82 -0.42
CA THR A 115 27.16 2.48 -1.26
C THR A 115 26.15 3.64 -1.34
N GLU A 116 25.33 3.67 -2.40
CA GLU A 116 24.20 4.60 -2.47
C GLU A 116 23.23 4.39 -1.30
N ALA A 117 22.95 3.12 -0.94
CA ALA A 117 22.10 2.80 0.20
C ALA A 117 22.63 3.40 1.52
N TYR A 118 23.94 3.33 1.76
CA TYR A 118 24.56 3.96 2.94
C TYR A 118 24.45 5.49 2.90
N ARG A 119 24.68 6.12 1.74
CA ARG A 119 24.52 7.57 1.59
C ARG A 119 23.09 8.04 1.84
N LEU A 120 22.10 7.23 1.50
CA LEU A 120 20.69 7.55 1.64
C LEU A 120 20.12 7.24 3.03
N PHE A 121 20.56 6.15 3.66
CA PHE A 121 19.94 5.62 4.88
C PHE A 121 20.90 5.39 6.06
N GLY A 122 22.19 5.64 5.89
CA GLY A 122 23.22 5.38 6.88
C GLY A 122 23.61 3.90 6.99
N GLU A 123 24.13 3.49 8.14
CA GLU A 123 24.68 2.14 8.37
C GLU A 123 23.65 1.02 8.15
N ARG A 124 22.37 1.29 8.44
CA ARG A 124 21.34 0.26 8.33
C ARG A 124 20.03 0.85 7.82
N CYS A 125 19.28 0.06 7.05
CA CYS A 125 17.93 0.42 6.62
C CYS A 125 16.97 -0.76 6.73
N LEU A 126 15.66 -0.48 6.75
CA LEU A 126 14.63 -1.51 6.63
C LEU A 126 14.37 -1.78 5.15
N ARG A 127 14.43 -3.04 4.74
CA ARG A 127 14.10 -3.49 3.39
C ARG A 127 12.81 -4.29 3.39
N ILE A 128 11.88 -3.91 2.53
CA ILE A 128 10.59 -4.59 2.35
C ILE A 128 10.42 -4.98 0.89
N GLU A 129 10.23 -6.26 0.61
CA GLU A 129 9.97 -6.77 -0.74
C GLU A 129 8.54 -7.28 -0.86
N ARG A 130 7.85 -6.88 -1.94
CA ARG A 130 6.47 -7.24 -2.22
C ARG A 130 6.27 -7.58 -3.68
N VAL A 131 5.33 -8.49 -3.95
CA VAL A 131 4.80 -8.74 -5.29
C VAL A 131 3.31 -8.39 -5.31
N TYR A 132 2.91 -7.63 -6.33
CA TYR A 132 1.53 -7.31 -6.62
C TYR A 132 1.09 -8.23 -7.75
N HIS A 133 -0.03 -8.92 -7.54
CA HIS A 133 -0.66 -9.75 -8.54
C HIS A 133 -1.81 -8.96 -9.18
N LEU A 134 -1.83 -8.96 -10.51
CA LEU A 134 -2.92 -8.45 -11.34
C LEU A 134 -3.73 -9.65 -11.82
N ASN A 135 -4.97 -9.79 -11.37
CA ASN A 135 -5.84 -10.92 -11.75
C ASN A 135 -5.14 -12.29 -11.56
N GLU A 136 -4.52 -12.51 -10.39
CA GLU A 136 -3.74 -13.70 -10.00
C GLU A 136 -2.34 -13.87 -10.63
N ALA A 137 -1.97 -13.09 -11.64
CA ALA A 137 -0.64 -13.15 -12.24
C ALA A 137 0.32 -12.12 -11.62
N PRO A 138 1.58 -12.48 -11.31
CA PRO A 138 2.53 -11.55 -10.70
C PRO A 138 2.88 -10.44 -11.70
N TYR A 139 2.73 -9.20 -11.28
CA TYR A 139 2.74 -8.06 -12.18
C TYR A 139 3.76 -6.99 -11.79
N ILE A 140 3.88 -6.67 -10.49
CA ILE A 140 4.85 -5.68 -10.00
C ILE A 140 5.66 -6.28 -8.87
N HIS A 141 6.98 -6.15 -8.94
CA HIS A 141 7.87 -6.39 -7.81
C HIS A 141 8.32 -5.04 -7.26
N TYR A 142 8.13 -4.86 -5.96
CA TYR A 142 8.59 -3.67 -5.24
C TYR A 142 9.64 -4.05 -4.21
N THR A 143 10.70 -3.24 -4.15
CA THR A 143 11.62 -3.17 -3.02
C THR A 143 11.54 -1.77 -2.43
N HIS A 144 11.23 -1.68 -1.14
CA HIS A 144 11.24 -0.43 -0.39
C HIS A 144 12.39 -0.46 0.60
N TYR A 145 13.14 0.64 0.67
CA TYR A 145 14.18 0.91 1.66
C TYR A 145 13.70 2.09 2.50
N LEU A 146 13.71 1.93 3.83
CA LEU A 146 13.27 2.96 4.77
C LEU A 146 14.33 3.24 5.83
N THR A 147 14.39 4.50 6.26
CA THR A 147 15.27 4.94 7.35
C THR A 147 14.89 4.25 8.67
N ILE A 148 15.89 3.80 9.44
CA ILE A 148 15.68 3.10 10.71
C ILE A 148 15.14 3.97 11.84
N GLY A 149 15.04 5.29 11.68
CA GLY A 149 14.33 6.17 12.63
C GLY A 149 12.88 5.74 12.91
N VAL A 150 12.33 4.84 12.09
CA VAL A 150 11.06 4.14 12.30
C VAL A 150 11.21 2.84 13.14
N ALA A 151 12.28 2.74 13.95
CA ALA A 151 12.66 1.62 14.82
C ALA A 151 11.73 1.48 16.05
N GLY A 152 10.49 1.15 15.75
CA GLY A 152 9.45 0.70 16.67
C GLY A 152 8.36 -0.07 15.94
N MET A 153 8.43 -0.18 14.60
CA MET A 153 7.44 -0.91 13.81
C MET A 153 7.43 -2.38 14.21
N ASP A 154 6.28 -2.83 14.70
CA ASP A 154 5.95 -4.25 14.70
C ASP A 154 5.82 -4.72 13.24
N LEU A 155 6.91 -5.28 12.72
CA LEU A 155 7.03 -5.72 11.33
C LEU A 155 6.06 -6.86 11.00
N THR A 156 5.40 -7.47 11.99
CA THR A 156 4.41 -8.52 11.76
C THR A 156 3.13 -8.01 11.07
N ASP A 157 2.82 -6.71 11.21
CA ASP A 157 1.63 -6.07 10.63
C ASP A 157 1.79 -5.67 9.14
N LEU A 158 3.02 -5.68 8.60
CA LEU A 158 3.33 -5.25 7.22
C LEU A 158 2.74 -6.15 6.12
N SER A 159 2.30 -7.35 6.48
CA SER A 159 1.62 -8.29 5.59
C SER A 159 0.19 -7.85 5.25
N ALA A 160 -0.43 -7.07 6.13
CA ALA A 160 -1.85 -6.73 6.02
C ALA A 160 -2.15 -5.23 5.97
N GLN A 161 -1.25 -4.38 6.48
CA GLN A 161 -1.39 -2.92 6.39
C GLN A 161 -0.66 -2.36 5.16
N SER A 162 -1.12 -1.22 4.64
CA SER A 162 -0.36 -0.47 3.62
C SER A 162 0.86 0.18 4.26
N LEU A 163 2.03 0.13 3.61
CA LEU A 163 3.27 0.74 4.11
C LEU A 163 3.07 2.22 4.50
N TYR A 164 2.38 2.97 3.65
CA TYR A 164 2.13 4.38 3.87
C TYR A 164 1.18 4.63 5.04
N GLY A 165 0.21 3.74 5.28
CA GLY A 165 -0.62 3.79 6.48
C GLY A 165 0.21 3.57 7.74
N LEU A 166 1.17 2.65 7.70
CA LEU A 166 2.09 2.43 8.83
C LEU A 166 3.00 3.64 9.09
N LEU A 167 3.47 4.32 8.04
CA LEU A 167 4.22 5.58 8.17
C LEU A 167 3.37 6.68 8.81
N GLU A 168 2.14 6.87 8.34
CA GLU A 168 1.20 7.86 8.92
C GLU A 168 0.91 7.56 10.40
N GLU A 169 0.77 6.30 10.79
CA GLU A 169 0.58 5.89 12.19
C GLU A 169 1.80 6.10 13.10
N GLN A 170 2.97 6.36 12.51
CA GLN A 170 4.20 6.73 13.23
C GLN A 170 4.47 8.24 13.13
N ASP A 171 3.44 9.02 12.80
CA ASP A 171 3.51 10.47 12.58
C ASP A 171 4.48 10.88 11.45
N VAL A 172 4.85 9.94 10.57
CA VAL A 172 5.70 10.19 9.40
C VAL A 172 4.82 10.61 8.23
N THR A 173 4.80 11.91 7.95
CA THR A 173 4.06 12.48 6.81
C THR A 173 4.98 12.71 5.62
N LEU A 174 4.75 11.98 4.54
CA LEU A 174 5.44 12.22 3.27
C LEU A 174 4.86 13.45 2.56
N ALA A 175 5.73 14.40 2.19
CA ALA A 175 5.33 15.68 1.64
C ALA A 175 5.80 15.89 0.19
N LYS A 176 6.92 15.30 -0.21
CA LYS A 176 7.50 15.47 -1.55
C LYS A 176 7.94 14.14 -2.13
N TYR A 177 7.76 13.98 -3.44
CA TYR A 177 8.17 12.80 -4.19
C TYR A 177 8.99 13.18 -5.41
N ARG A 178 9.95 12.34 -5.77
CA ARG A 178 10.65 12.35 -7.05
C ARG A 178 10.58 10.95 -7.63
N ASP A 179 9.97 10.81 -8.79
CA ASP A 179 9.98 9.57 -9.56
C ASP A 179 10.97 9.66 -10.72
N GLU A 180 11.71 8.58 -10.92
CA GLU A 180 12.55 8.35 -12.09
C GLU A 180 12.08 7.06 -12.77
N PHE A 181 12.09 7.06 -14.10
CA PHE A 181 11.64 5.92 -14.90
C PHE A 181 12.74 5.50 -15.87
N SER A 182 12.97 4.20 -15.96
CA SER A 182 13.89 3.59 -16.90
C SER A 182 13.34 2.25 -17.41
N VAL A 183 13.95 1.71 -18.46
CA VAL A 183 13.72 0.32 -18.88
C VAL A 183 14.98 -0.45 -18.59
N GLU A 184 14.86 -1.54 -17.83
CA GLU A 184 16.00 -2.35 -17.39
C GLU A 184 15.70 -3.84 -17.57
N ALA A 185 16.73 -4.62 -17.85
CA ALA A 185 16.63 -6.08 -17.79
C ALA A 185 16.32 -6.50 -16.35
N ALA A 186 15.34 -7.39 -16.18
CA ALA A 186 14.90 -7.84 -14.87
C ALA A 186 16.04 -8.54 -14.11
N PRO A 187 16.41 -8.06 -12.91
CA PRO A 187 17.37 -8.75 -12.05
C PRO A 187 16.87 -10.16 -11.68
N ALA A 188 17.77 -11.11 -11.41
CA ALA A 188 17.41 -12.48 -11.04
C ALA A 188 16.30 -12.62 -9.98
N PRO A 189 16.32 -11.90 -8.83
CA PRO A 189 15.24 -11.99 -7.85
C PRO A 189 13.90 -11.46 -8.38
N VAL A 190 13.92 -10.41 -9.21
CA VAL A 190 12.73 -9.86 -9.86
C VAL A 190 12.17 -10.84 -10.89
N ARG A 191 13.04 -11.48 -11.69
CA ARG A 191 12.65 -12.52 -12.66
C ARG A 191 11.94 -13.69 -11.99
N ALA A 192 12.53 -14.22 -10.92
CA ALA A 192 11.94 -15.30 -10.16
C ALA A 192 10.57 -14.91 -9.56
N ALA A 193 10.46 -13.70 -9.02
CA ALA A 193 9.24 -13.20 -8.40
C ALA A 193 8.11 -12.94 -9.42
N LEU A 194 8.45 -12.39 -10.60
CA LEU A 194 7.50 -12.06 -11.66
C LEU A 194 7.29 -13.18 -12.67
N ARG A 195 8.05 -14.28 -12.56
CA ARG A 195 8.00 -15.43 -13.48
C ARG A 195 8.25 -15.01 -14.94
N VAL A 196 9.23 -14.14 -15.14
CA VAL A 196 9.66 -13.69 -16.47
C VAL A 196 11.00 -14.32 -16.84
N ASP A 197 11.22 -14.47 -18.14
CA ASP A 197 12.42 -15.08 -18.68
C ASP A 197 13.67 -14.22 -18.49
N GLU A 198 14.84 -14.84 -18.68
CA GLU A 198 16.10 -14.10 -18.73
C GLU A 198 16.10 -13.09 -19.88
N GLY A 199 16.62 -11.89 -19.60
CA GLY A 199 16.64 -10.81 -20.59
C GLY A 199 15.32 -10.06 -20.75
N ALA A 200 14.24 -10.45 -20.05
CA ALA A 200 12.99 -9.70 -20.04
C ALA A 200 13.24 -8.24 -19.57
N CYS A 201 12.85 -7.27 -20.40
CA CYS A 201 12.95 -5.85 -20.08
C CYS A 201 11.66 -5.39 -19.38
N LEU A 202 11.82 -4.76 -18.22
CA LEU A 202 10.70 -4.25 -17.43
C LEU A 202 10.82 -2.73 -17.31
N LEU A 203 9.68 -2.06 -17.17
CA LEU A 203 9.69 -0.67 -16.74
C LEU A 203 10.11 -0.65 -15.28
N LYS A 204 11.14 0.12 -14.94
CA LYS A 204 11.57 0.37 -13.58
C LYS A 204 11.16 1.79 -13.18
N ARG A 205 10.57 1.92 -11.99
CA ARG A 205 10.35 3.19 -11.32
C ARG A 205 11.20 3.24 -10.05
N THR A 206 11.99 4.29 -9.91
CA THR A 206 12.67 4.62 -8.65
C THR A 206 12.00 5.84 -8.05
N ARG A 207 11.42 5.70 -6.86
CA ARG A 207 10.75 6.78 -6.12
C ARG A 207 11.55 7.15 -4.89
N TYR A 208 11.85 8.43 -4.75
CA TYR A 208 12.36 9.04 -3.53
C TYR A 208 11.20 9.77 -2.85
N SER A 209 10.91 9.41 -1.61
CA SER A 209 9.85 10.03 -0.80
C SER A 209 10.45 10.77 0.38
N TYR A 210 10.12 12.06 0.52
CA TYR A 210 10.64 12.96 1.54
C TYR A 210 9.53 13.43 2.48
N ASP A 211 9.87 13.70 3.74
CA ASP A 211 8.98 14.36 4.70
C ASP A 211 8.88 15.88 4.46
N ALA A 212 8.18 16.58 5.37
CA ALA A 212 7.96 18.03 5.26
C ALA A 212 9.24 18.85 5.48
N GLU A 213 10.18 18.30 6.24
CA GLU A 213 11.50 18.85 6.56
C GLU A 213 12.52 18.61 5.43
N GLY A 214 12.17 17.74 4.47
CA GLY A 214 12.98 17.42 3.30
C GLY A 214 13.96 16.26 3.52
N ALA A 215 13.84 15.52 4.63
CA ALA A 215 14.62 14.32 4.85
C ALA A 215 14.05 13.15 4.02
N LEU A 216 14.94 12.30 3.50
CA LEU A 216 14.52 11.10 2.77
C LEU A 216 14.00 10.06 3.76
N VAL A 217 12.76 9.63 3.55
CA VAL A 217 12.08 8.63 4.38
C VAL A 217 12.09 7.26 3.69
N GLU A 218 11.85 7.24 2.37
CA GLU A 218 11.70 6.01 1.60
C GLU A 218 12.37 6.15 0.23
N LEU A 219 13.07 5.08 -0.19
CA LEU A 219 13.40 4.78 -1.58
C LEU A 219 12.62 3.54 -2.00
N SER A 220 11.77 3.65 -3.01
CA SER A 220 11.03 2.52 -3.57
C SER A 220 11.45 2.25 -5.00
N GLN A 221 11.87 1.01 -5.27
CA GLN A 221 12.14 0.51 -6.61
C GLN A 221 11.02 -0.44 -7.01
N GLY A 222 10.33 -0.14 -8.11
CA GLY A 222 9.26 -0.97 -8.66
C GLY A 222 9.60 -1.43 -10.08
N TYR A 223 9.54 -2.73 -10.33
CA TYR A 223 9.64 -3.32 -11.66
C TYR A 223 8.26 -3.76 -12.13
N TYR A 224 7.81 -3.25 -13.27
CA TYR A 224 6.46 -3.45 -13.82
C TYR A 224 6.55 -4.26 -15.11
N HIS A 225 5.79 -5.35 -15.16
CA HIS A 225 5.64 -6.15 -16.37
C HIS A 225 4.67 -5.48 -17.35
N THR A 226 5.14 -4.42 -18.01
CA THR A 226 4.26 -3.54 -18.81
C THR A 226 3.67 -4.17 -20.07
N GLU A 227 4.18 -5.33 -20.50
CA GLU A 227 3.51 -6.16 -21.51
C GLU A 227 2.15 -6.69 -21.04
N MET A 228 1.98 -6.94 -19.73
CA MET A 228 0.68 -7.34 -19.16
C MET A 228 -0.29 -6.18 -19.06
N HIS A 229 0.20 -5.00 -18.67
CA HIS A 229 -0.60 -3.79 -18.55
C HIS A 229 0.28 -2.54 -18.62
N LYS A 230 -0.16 -1.52 -19.35
CA LYS A 230 0.58 -0.24 -19.46
C LYS A 230 0.66 0.46 -18.10
N TYR A 231 1.78 1.14 -17.85
CA TYR A 231 1.88 2.10 -16.74
C TYR A 231 1.18 3.41 -17.14
N VAL A 232 0.07 3.74 -16.48
CA VAL A 232 -0.76 4.90 -16.79
C VAL A 232 -0.55 5.98 -15.74
N VAL A 233 -0.33 7.21 -16.19
CA VAL A 233 -0.30 8.42 -15.35
C VAL A 233 -1.33 9.39 -15.90
N ASN A 234 -2.27 9.80 -15.05
CA ASN A 234 -3.23 10.86 -15.36
C ASN A 234 -2.77 12.15 -14.68
N TYR A 235 -2.75 13.24 -15.45
CA TYR A 235 -2.48 14.57 -14.93
C TYR A 235 -3.79 15.36 -14.93
N ASP A 236 -4.22 15.82 -13.76
CA ASP A 236 -5.30 16.80 -13.66
C ASP A 236 -4.71 18.17 -14.01
N VAL A 237 -5.15 18.75 -15.13
CA VAL A 237 -4.74 20.08 -15.63
C VAL A 237 -5.75 21.12 -15.22
#